data_AF-A0AB73KBF3-F1
#
_entry.id   AF-A0AB73KBF3-F1
#
_cell.length_a   1.000
_cell.length_b   1.000
_cell.length_c   1.000
_cell.angle_alpha   90.00
_cell.angle_beta   90.00
_cell.angle_gamma   90.00
#
_symmetry.space_group_name_H-M   'P 1'
#
loop_
_entity.id
_entity.type
_entity.pdbx_description
1 polymer ?
#
loop_
_entity_poly.entity_id
_entity_poly.type
_entity_poly.pdbx_seq_one_letter_code
_entity_poly.pdbx_strand_id
1 'polypeptide(L)'
;MGSAPADRAGGAAAIEETGFELGNVLGIAFLGSLATVFHHGNLVVPAGVPESVAETAKDSLGEAVVAAGQLGGPEGTALTEAARTAFTDAFDTTGRIAAAVLIVSAAAVMVLAPATRFRGSH
;
A
#
# COMPACT_ATOMS: atom_id res chain seq x y z
N MET A 1 8.74 21.46 -12.84
CA MET A 1 9.15 21.87 -14.20
C MET A 1 9.44 23.39 -14.40
N GLY A 2 9.23 24.29 -13.43
CA GLY A 2 9.36 25.75 -13.67
C GLY A 2 10.66 26.46 -13.26
N SER A 3 11.72 25.77 -12.81
CA SER A 3 12.87 26.43 -12.14
C SER A 3 14.27 26.02 -12.62
N ALA A 4 14.40 25.10 -13.58
CA ALA A 4 15.70 24.69 -14.12
C ALA A 4 16.06 25.51 -15.37
N PRO A 5 17.27 26.10 -15.48
CA PRO A 5 17.79 26.68 -16.72
C PRO A 5 17.71 25.70 -17.90
N ALA A 6 17.46 26.20 -19.11
CA ALA A 6 17.20 25.37 -20.30
C ALA A 6 18.35 24.40 -20.65
N ASP A 7 19.60 24.76 -20.32
CA ASP A 7 20.80 23.94 -20.49
C ASP A 7 20.90 22.77 -19.49
N ARG A 8 20.11 22.79 -18.40
CA ARG A 8 20.06 21.73 -17.37
C ARG A 8 18.72 21.04 -17.22
N ALA A 9 17.73 21.44 -18.02
CA ALA A 9 16.38 20.89 -17.99
C ALA A 9 16.36 19.36 -18.25
N GLY A 10 17.20 18.86 -19.17
CA GLY A 10 17.29 17.42 -19.46
C GLY A 10 17.85 16.58 -18.32
N GLY A 11 18.90 17.07 -17.65
CA GLY A 11 19.46 16.40 -16.46
C GLY A 11 18.50 16.45 -15.26
N ALA A 12 17.80 17.58 -15.07
CA ALA A 12 16.77 17.69 -14.05
C ALA A 12 15.57 16.76 -14.31
N ALA A 13 15.15 16.62 -15.57
CA ALA A 13 14.05 15.73 -15.96
C ALA A 13 14.40 14.25 -15.74
N ALA A 14 15.63 13.82 -16.07
CA ALA A 14 16.07 12.43 -15.84
C ALA A 14 16.09 12.07 -14.34
N ILE A 15 16.50 13.00 -13.48
CA ILE A 15 16.47 12.83 -12.01
C ILE A 15 15.02 12.77 -11.51
N GLU A 16 14.13 13.60 -12.05
CA GLU A 16 12.70 13.59 -11.74
C GLU A 16 12.06 12.25 -12.11
N GLU A 17 12.31 11.75 -13.32
CA GLU A 17 11.82 10.45 -13.79
C GLU A 17 12.28 9.30 -12.91
N THR A 18 13.58 9.24 -12.60
CA THR A 18 14.14 8.23 -11.68
C THR A 18 13.51 8.35 -10.28
N GLY A 19 13.31 9.58 -9.79
CA GLY A 19 12.65 9.84 -8.52
C GLY A 19 11.21 9.33 -8.49
N PHE A 20 10.45 9.53 -9.58
CA PHE A 20 9.09 9.02 -9.72
C PHE A 20 9.05 7.49 -9.80
N GLU A 21 9.91 6.87 -10.60
CA GLU A 21 9.97 5.40 -10.71
C GLU A 21 10.34 4.75 -9.37
N LEU A 22 11.38 5.25 -8.70
CA LEU A 22 11.79 4.77 -7.38
C LEU A 22 10.70 4.98 -6.33
N GLY A 23 10.09 6.17 -6.31
CA GLY A 23 8.98 6.48 -5.40
C GLY A 23 7.79 5.56 -5.62
N ASN A 24 7.46 5.23 -6.87
CA ASN A 24 6.38 4.33 -7.22
C ASN A 24 6.64 2.90 -6.72
N VAL A 25 7.81 2.33 -7.05
CA VAL A 25 8.17 0.97 -6.63
C VAL A 25 8.23 0.85 -5.11
N LEU A 26 8.87 1.81 -4.43
CA LEU A 26 8.95 1.82 -2.97
C LEU A 26 7.59 2.00 -2.32
N GLY A 27 6.73 2.87 -2.86
CA GLY A 27 5.37 3.08 -2.37
C GLY A 27 4.53 1.81 -2.47
N ILE A 28 4.56 1.13 -3.63
CA ILE A 28 3.87 -0.15 -3.82
C ILE A 28 4.38 -1.21 -2.83
N ALA A 29 5.70 -1.36 -2.71
CA ALA A 29 6.29 -2.35 -1.82
C ALA A 29 5.96 -2.08 -0.34
N PHE A 30 6.03 -0.81 0.09
CA PHE A 30 5.73 -0.41 1.45
C PHE A 30 4.25 -0.61 1.79
N LEU A 31 3.34 -0.12 0.95
CA LEU A 31 1.90 -0.28 1.19
C LEU A 31 1.48 -1.75 1.12
N GLY A 32 2.03 -2.52 0.17
CA GLY A 32 1.80 -3.97 0.10
C GLY A 32 2.26 -4.68 1.38
N SER A 33 3.44 -4.33 1.89
CA SER A 33 3.96 -4.89 3.15
C SER A 33 3.06 -4.55 4.34
N LEU A 34 2.53 -3.33 4.43
CA LEU A 34 1.57 -2.96 5.47
C LEU A 34 0.28 -3.78 5.38
N ALA A 35 -0.27 -3.92 4.16
CA ALA A 35 -1.46 -4.73 3.95
C ALA A 35 -1.24 -6.20 4.36
N THR A 36 -0.07 -6.77 4.06
CA THR A 36 0.30 -8.13 4.50
C THR A 36 0.37 -8.23 6.03
N VAL A 37 1.04 -7.28 6.69
CA VAL A 37 1.16 -7.27 8.17
C VAL A 37 -0.21 -7.15 8.83
N PHE A 38 -1.07 -6.28 8.33
CA PHE A 38 -2.43 -6.14 8.87
C PHE A 38 -3.30 -7.37 8.56
N HIS A 39 -3.20 -7.98 7.38
CA HIS A 39 -3.90 -9.22 7.07
C HIS A 39 -3.52 -10.34 8.05
N HIS A 40 -2.21 -10.53 8.24
CA HIS A 40 -1.67 -11.52 9.18
C HIS A 40 -2.22 -11.29 10.59
N GLY A 41 -2.20 -10.04 11.08
CA GLY A 41 -2.69 -9.69 12.42
C GLY A 41 -4.21 -9.72 12.59
N ASN A 42 -4.97 -9.47 11.51
CA ASN A 42 -6.43 -9.41 11.54
C ASN A 42 -7.09 -10.78 11.31
N LEU A 43 -6.34 -11.78 10.81
CA LEU A 43 -6.90 -13.09 10.52
C LEU A 43 -7.31 -13.82 11.80
N VAL A 44 -8.62 -13.88 12.02
CA VAL A 44 -9.22 -14.73 13.06
C VAL A 44 -9.43 -16.13 12.51
N VAL A 45 -8.58 -17.05 12.94
CA VAL A 45 -8.60 -18.44 12.47
C VAL A 45 -9.85 -19.17 13.00
N PRO A 46 -10.68 -19.75 12.13
CA PRO A 46 -11.84 -20.53 12.56
C PRO A 46 -11.45 -21.76 13.39
N ALA A 47 -12.33 -22.15 14.31
CA ALA A 47 -12.16 -23.39 15.07
C ALA A 47 -12.12 -24.61 14.12
N GLY A 48 -11.25 -25.57 14.43
CA GLY A 48 -11.07 -26.79 13.62
C GLY A 48 -10.05 -26.66 12.49
N VAL A 49 -9.54 -25.46 12.20
CA VAL A 49 -8.43 -25.27 11.26
C VAL A 49 -7.10 -25.70 11.93
N PRO A 50 -6.32 -26.61 11.32
CA PRO A 50 -5.01 -26.99 11.85
C PRO A 50 -4.04 -25.80 11.89
N GLU A 51 -3.16 -25.75 12.89
CA GLU A 51 -2.19 -24.66 13.05
C GLU A 51 -1.29 -24.46 11.83
N SER A 52 -0.85 -25.54 11.17
CA SER A 52 -0.04 -25.43 9.95
C SER A 52 -0.79 -24.76 8.79
N VAL A 53 -2.10 -25.00 8.68
CA VAL A 53 -2.96 -24.35 7.67
C VAL A 53 -3.20 -22.89 8.06
N ALA A 54 -3.37 -22.62 9.34
CA ALA A 54 -3.55 -21.28 9.87
C ALA A 54 -2.34 -20.38 9.62
N GLU A 55 -1.12 -20.87 9.84
CA GLU A 55 0.10 -20.11 9.57
C GLU A 55 0.23 -19.76 8.08
N THR A 56 0.02 -20.72 7.17
CA THR A 56 0.00 -20.45 5.72
C THR A 56 -1.10 -19.45 5.33
N ALA A 57 -2.28 -19.52 5.96
CA ALA A 57 -3.37 -18.58 5.67
C ALA A 57 -3.06 -17.13 6.10
N LYS A 58 -2.16 -16.93 7.06
CA LYS A 58 -1.74 -15.60 7.52
C LYS A 58 -0.78 -14.91 6.57
N ASP A 59 -0.07 -15.64 5.72
CA ASP A 59 0.94 -15.06 4.82
C ASP A 59 0.31 -14.22 3.70
N SER A 60 -0.81 -14.67 3.14
CA SER A 60 -1.61 -13.86 2.22
C SER A 60 -3.03 -14.41 2.05
N LEU A 61 -3.94 -13.59 1.50
CA LEU A 61 -5.26 -14.05 1.06
C LEU A 61 -5.15 -15.17 0.00
N GLY A 62 -4.17 -15.10 -0.90
CA GLY A 62 -3.97 -16.12 -1.92
C GLY A 62 -3.63 -17.48 -1.31
N GLU A 63 -2.71 -17.49 -0.36
CA GLU A 63 -2.33 -18.70 0.37
C GLU A 63 -3.47 -19.23 1.25
N ALA A 64 -4.24 -18.33 1.89
CA ALA A 64 -5.43 -18.72 2.63
C ALA A 64 -6.48 -19.41 1.75
N VAL A 65 -6.76 -18.90 0.56
CA VAL A 65 -7.73 -19.50 -0.39
C VAL A 65 -7.25 -20.87 -0.87
N VAL A 66 -5.96 -21.02 -1.16
CA VAL A 66 -5.38 -22.31 -1.55
C VAL A 66 -5.46 -23.32 -0.41
N ALA A 67 -5.03 -22.93 0.80
CA ALA A 67 -5.04 -23.79 1.98
C ALA A 67 -6.47 -24.17 2.40
N ALA A 68 -7.41 -23.23 2.33
CA ALA A 68 -8.83 -23.48 2.55
C ALA A 68 -9.43 -24.45 1.53
N GLY A 69 -9.05 -24.33 0.26
CA GLY A 69 -9.48 -25.25 -0.79
C GLY A 69 -8.97 -26.68 -0.57
N GLN A 70 -7.76 -26.83 -0.04
CA GLN A 70 -7.19 -28.14 0.34
C GLN A 70 -7.87 -28.72 1.58
N LEU A 71 -8.22 -27.89 2.56
CA LEU A 71 -8.96 -28.31 3.76
C LEU A 71 -10.37 -28.79 3.41
N GLY A 72 -11.04 -28.07 2.50
CA GLY A 72 -12.41 -28.37 2.08
C GLY A 72 -13.43 -28.22 3.21
N GLY A 73 -14.67 -28.62 2.92
CA GLY A 73 -15.74 -28.65 3.93
C GLY A 73 -16.13 -27.28 4.51
N PRO A 74 -16.86 -27.30 5.64
CA PRO A 74 -17.26 -26.10 6.37
C PRO A 74 -16.06 -25.27 6.85
N GLU A 75 -14.97 -25.91 7.28
CA GLU A 75 -13.78 -25.26 7.81
C GLU A 75 -13.04 -24.48 6.72
N GLY A 76 -12.88 -25.04 5.52
CA GLY A 76 -12.30 -24.33 4.38
C GLY A 76 -13.14 -23.13 3.94
N THR A 77 -14.47 -23.27 3.98
CA THR A 77 -15.38 -22.16 3.66
C THR A 77 -15.24 -21.03 4.68
N ALA A 78 -15.26 -21.37 5.97
CA ALA A 78 -15.08 -20.42 7.07
C ALA A 78 -13.70 -19.73 7.01
N LEU A 79 -12.63 -20.47 6.67
CA LEU A 79 -11.29 -19.91 6.54
C LEU A 79 -11.20 -18.91 5.37
N THR A 80 -11.85 -19.21 4.26
CA THR A 80 -11.93 -18.31 3.10
C THR A 80 -12.66 -17.01 3.44
N GLU A 81 -13.78 -17.10 4.15
CA GLU A 81 -14.54 -15.92 4.60
C GLU A 81 -13.73 -15.09 5.58
N ALA A 82 -13.13 -15.71 6.60
CA ALA A 82 -12.28 -15.04 7.57
C ALA A 82 -11.09 -14.32 6.92
N ALA A 83 -10.42 -14.98 5.96
CA ALA A 83 -9.31 -14.40 5.23
C ALA A 83 -9.73 -13.20 4.36
N ARG A 84 -10.90 -13.26 3.72
CA ARG A 84 -11.43 -12.12 2.95
C ARG A 84 -11.72 -10.92 3.84
N THR A 85 -12.36 -11.14 4.98
CA THR A 85 -12.63 -10.07 5.96
C THR A 85 -11.33 -9.45 6.45
N ALA A 86 -10.38 -10.27 6.90
CA ALA A 86 -9.07 -9.80 7.36
C ALA A 86 -8.33 -8.98 6.29
N PHE A 87 -8.35 -9.44 5.04
CA PHE A 87 -7.75 -8.75 3.91
C PHE A 87 -8.43 -7.42 3.60
N THR A 88 -9.76 -7.36 3.61
CA THR A 88 -10.50 -6.11 3.38
C THR A 88 -10.21 -5.08 4.47
N ASP A 89 -10.20 -5.51 5.74
CA ASP A 89 -9.88 -4.63 6.88
C ASP A 89 -8.43 -4.13 6.82
N ALA A 90 -7.50 -5.00 6.41
CA ALA A 90 -6.11 -4.65 6.17
C ALA A 90 -5.93 -3.64 5.04
N PHE A 91 -6.66 -3.82 3.93
CA PHE A 91 -6.66 -2.91 2.79
C PHE A 91 -7.23 -1.54 3.17
N ASP A 92 -8.34 -1.49 3.89
CA ASP A 92 -8.95 -0.24 4.36
C ASP A 92 -8.00 0.51 5.31
N THR A 93 -7.40 -0.19 6.27
CA THR A 93 -6.42 0.39 7.21
C THR A 93 -5.20 0.95 6.46
N THR A 94 -4.65 0.19 5.52
CA THR A 94 -3.53 0.61 4.66
C THR A 94 -3.91 1.82 3.81
N GLY A 95 -5.12 1.84 3.26
CA GLY A 95 -5.65 2.96 2.49
C GLY A 95 -5.76 4.25 3.31
N ARG A 96 -6.20 4.16 4.57
CA ARG A 96 -6.22 5.31 5.50
C ARG A 96 -4.82 5.85 5.78
N ILE A 97 -3.83 4.97 5.94
CA ILE A 97 -2.42 5.38 6.10
C ILE A 97 -1.92 6.09 4.85
N ALA A 98 -2.18 5.53 3.66
CA ALA A 98 -1.82 6.18 2.39
C ALA A 98 -2.47 7.56 2.25
N ALA A 99 -3.76 7.69 2.59
CA ALA A 99 -4.46 8.97 2.58
C ALA A 99 -3.84 9.99 3.55
N ALA A 100 -3.47 9.56 4.76
CA ALA A 100 -2.80 10.42 5.73
C ALA A 100 -1.43 10.91 5.21
N VAL A 101 -0.64 10.03 4.61
CA VAL A 101 0.66 10.38 3.98
C VAL A 101 0.47 11.40 2.85
N LEU A 102 -0.56 11.23 2.01
CA LEU A 102 -0.88 12.19 0.95
C LEU A 102 -1.27 13.57 1.52
N ILE A 103 -2.10 13.61 2.57
CA ILE A 103 -2.49 14.87 3.24
C ILE A 103 -1.27 15.57 3.82
N VAL A 104 -0.39 14.85 4.52
CA VAL A 104 0.85 15.40 5.08
C VAL A 104 1.75 15.94 3.98
N SER A 105 1.90 15.20 2.88
CA SER A 105 2.70 15.62 1.73
C SER A 105 2.15 16.90 1.08
N ALA A 106 0.83 16.98 0.89
CA ALA A 106 0.17 18.17 0.36
C ALA A 106 0.35 19.38 1.28
N ALA A 107 0.21 19.19 2.61
CA ALA A 107 0.46 20.24 3.59
C ALA A 107 1.91 20.72 3.58
N ALA A 108 2.87 19.79 3.49
CA ALA A 108 4.29 20.12 3.38
C ALA A 108 4.57 20.96 2.13
N VAL A 109 3.99 20.60 0.98
CA VAL A 109 4.11 21.40 -0.26
C VAL A 109 3.51 22.80 -0.07
N MET A 110 2.32 22.92 0.53
CA MET A 110 1.70 24.22 0.77
C MET A 110 2.53 25.15 1.68
N VAL A 111 3.23 24.59 2.66
CA VAL A 111 4.05 25.35 3.62
C VAL A 111 5.45 25.67 3.07
N LEU A 112 6.06 24.71 2.36
CA LEU A 112 7.47 24.78 1.96
C LEU A 112 7.66 25.32 0.54
N ALA A 113 6.63 25.28 -0.32
CA ALA A 113 6.74 25.85 -1.65
C ALA A 113 6.90 27.37 -1.51
N PRO A 114 8.00 27.96 -2.03
CA PRO A 114 8.16 29.41 -2.03
C PRO A 114 6.99 30.00 -2.81
N ALA A 115 6.30 30.99 -2.22
CA ALA A 115 5.20 31.70 -2.86
C ALA A 115 5.66 32.14 -4.25
N THR A 116 5.18 31.44 -5.28
CA THR A 116 5.46 31.81 -6.65
C THR A 116 4.88 33.20 -6.82
N ARG A 117 5.77 34.20 -6.86
CA ARG A 117 5.41 35.58 -7.22
C ARG A 117 4.94 35.54 -8.67
N PHE A 118 3.68 35.18 -8.87
CA PHE A 118 2.89 35.58 -10.02
C PHE A 118 2.67 37.09 -9.91
N ARG A 119 3.76 37.85 -10.07
CA ARG A 119 3.67 39.28 -10.36
C ARG A 119 3.49 39.35 -11.86
N GLY A 120 2.24 39.38 -12.29
CA GLY A 120 1.90 39.74 -13.66
C GLY A 120 2.55 41.07 -14.01
N SER A 121 3.33 41.07 -15.09
CA SER A 121 3.68 42.29 -15.79
C SER A 121 2.70 42.45 -16.93
N HIS A 122 1.85 43.48 -16.79
CA HIS A 122 1.26 44.21 -17.91
C HIS A 122 2.33 44.68 -18.89
#